data_AF-A0A0G2ABV4-F1
#
_entry.id   AF-A0A0G2ABV4-F1
#
_cell.length_a   1.000
_cell.length_b   1.000
_cell.length_c   1.000
_cell.angle_alpha   90.00
_cell.angle_beta   90.00
_cell.angle_gamma   90.00
#
_symmetry.space_group_name_H-M   'P 1'
#
loop_
_entity.id
_entity.type
_entity.pdbx_description
1 polymer ?
#
loop_
_entity_poly.entity_id
_entity_poly.type
_entity_poly.pdbx_seq_one_letter_code
_entity_poly.pdbx_strand_id
1 'polypeptide(L)'
;MIMAETLYRKYRPQRFTDVAEQQHVVRTITHQIADGTVAHAYIFAGPRGVGKTTSARLLAKAVNCEAIKAARGQKKIMDDFWLA
;
A
#
# COMPACT_ATOMS: atom_id res chain seq x y z
N MET A 1 -31.62 10.15 -1.15
CA MET A 1 -31.18 9.04 -2.00
C MET A 1 -30.35 8.10 -1.13
N ILE A 2 -30.92 6.98 -0.67
CA ILE A 2 -30.23 6.06 0.24
C ILE A 2 -29.17 5.31 -0.58
N MET A 3 -27.90 5.63 -0.38
CA MET A 3 -26.79 4.94 -1.05
C MET A 3 -26.51 3.63 -0.32
N ALA A 4 -27.05 2.53 -0.86
CA ALA A 4 -26.66 1.19 -0.44
C ALA A 4 -25.22 0.92 -0.91
N GLU A 5 -24.24 1.12 -0.03
CA GLU A 5 -22.84 0.81 -0.30
C GLU A 5 -22.53 -0.64 0.06
N THR A 6 -21.91 -1.39 -0.86
CA THR A 6 -21.51 -2.78 -0.60
C THR A 6 -20.32 -2.83 0.36
N LEU A 7 -20.33 -3.77 1.31
CA LEU A 7 -19.30 -3.90 2.34
C LEU A 7 -17.88 -3.97 1.75
N TYR A 8 -17.71 -4.65 0.62
CA TYR A 8 -16.42 -4.74 -0.06
C TYR A 8 -15.87 -3.36 -0.49
N ARG A 9 -16.73 -2.42 -0.90
CA ARG A 9 -16.28 -1.07 -1.28
C ARG A 9 -15.92 -0.25 -0.06
N LYS A 10 -16.76 -0.34 0.99
CA LYS A 10 -16.56 0.36 2.26
C LYS A 10 -15.27 -0.03 2.97
N TYR A 11 -14.95 -1.33 2.99
CA TYR A 11 -13.79 -1.86 3.73
C TYR A 11 -12.59 -2.18 2.85
N ARG A 12 -12.56 -1.74 1.59
CA ARG A 12 -11.40 -1.98 0.73
C ARG A 12 -10.20 -1.18 1.27
N PRO A 13 -9.08 -1.84 1.67
CA PRO A 13 -7.92 -1.19 2.25
C PRO A 13 -7.45 0.02 1.43
N GLN A 14 -7.22 1.17 2.06
CA GLN A 14 -6.74 2.37 1.34
C GLN A 14 -5.27 2.67 1.65
N ARG A 15 -4.79 2.16 2.78
CA ARG A 15 -3.43 2.21 3.27
C ARG A 15 -2.89 0.81 3.50
N PHE A 16 -1.58 0.68 3.63
CA PHE A 16 -0.96 -0.61 3.93
C PHE A 16 -1.26 -1.09 5.38
N THR A 17 -1.55 -0.18 6.30
CA THR A 17 -1.99 -0.49 7.67
C THR A 17 -3.35 -1.17 7.74
N ASP A 18 -4.21 -0.93 6.75
CA ASP A 18 -5.56 -1.52 6.69
C ASP A 18 -5.53 -2.97 6.16
N VAL A 19 -4.36 -3.47 5.74
CA VAL A 19 -4.20 -4.83 5.24
C VAL A 19 -4.02 -5.79 6.42
N ALA A 20 -4.96 -6.72 6.58
CA ALA A 20 -4.89 -7.73 7.63
C ALA A 20 -3.71 -8.70 7.45
N GLU A 21 -2.96 -8.92 8.53
CA GLU A 21 -1.98 -10.00 8.76
C GLU A 21 -0.78 -10.13 7.81
N GLN A 22 -0.65 -9.30 6.78
CA GLN A 22 0.50 -9.34 5.85
C GLN A 22 1.63 -8.38 6.24
N GLN A 23 2.04 -8.38 7.52
CA GLN A 23 3.01 -7.41 8.06
C GLN A 23 4.38 -7.48 7.36
N HIS A 24 4.89 -8.69 7.07
CA HIS A 24 6.20 -8.85 6.45
C HIS A 24 6.24 -8.27 5.03
N VAL A 25 5.19 -8.52 4.25
CA VAL A 25 5.07 -8.02 2.87
C VAL A 25 4.94 -6.50 2.87
N VAL A 26 4.06 -5.97 3.73
CA VAL A 26 3.84 -4.53 3.90
C VAL A 26 5.13 -3.82 4.29
N ARG A 27 5.87 -4.36 5.28
CA ARG A 27 7.12 -3.78 5.76
C ARG A 27 8.18 -3.71 4.66
N THR A 28 8.38 -4.79 3.92
CA THR A 28 9.37 -4.82 2.84
C THR A 28 9.04 -3.82 1.73
N ILE A 29 7.78 -3.77 1.31
CA ILE A 29 7.32 -2.85 0.26
C ILE A 29 7.44 -1.39 0.70
N THR A 30 7.01 -1.07 1.92
CA THR A 30 7.08 0.30 2.46
C THR A 30 8.53 0.78 2.60
N HIS A 31 9.43 -0.08 3.09
CA HIS A 31 10.86 0.23 3.13
C HIS A 31 11.45 0.47 1.74
N GLN A 32 11.15 -0.39 0.75
CA GLN A 32 11.64 -0.22 -0.62
C GLN A 32 11.15 1.07 -1.28
N ILE A 33 9.91 1.46 -1.03
CA ILE A 33 9.37 2.74 -1.50
C ILE A 33 10.12 3.90 -0.83
N ALA A 34 10.44 3.77 0.46
CA ALA A 34 11.13 4.80 1.22
C ALA A 34 12.59 5.01 0.86
N ASP A 35 13.30 3.91 0.65
CA ASP A 35 14.68 3.93 0.20
C ASP A 35 14.78 4.23 -1.31
N GLY A 36 13.66 4.32 -2.03
CA GLY A 36 13.62 4.52 -3.47
C GLY A 36 14.08 3.30 -4.27
N THR A 37 14.25 2.15 -3.63
CA THR A 37 14.76 0.88 -4.18
C THR A 37 13.61 -0.02 -4.68
N VAL A 38 12.65 0.56 -5.39
CA VAL A 38 11.50 -0.17 -5.94
C VAL A 38 11.97 -1.13 -7.03
N ALA A 39 11.58 -2.40 -6.93
CA ALA A 39 11.95 -3.42 -7.91
C ALA A 39 11.27 -3.19 -9.27
N HIS A 40 11.88 -3.71 -10.33
CA HIS A 40 11.32 -3.62 -11.69
C HIS A 40 9.97 -4.32 -11.82
N ALA A 41 9.78 -5.45 -11.12
CA ALA A 41 8.55 -6.24 -11.16
C ALA A 41 8.26 -6.89 -9.80
N TYR A 42 6.96 -7.06 -9.50
CA TYR A 42 6.47 -7.71 -8.29
C TYR A 42 5.49 -8.84 -8.67
N ILE A 43 5.66 -10.01 -8.06
CA ILE A 43 4.76 -11.15 -8.21
C ILE A 43 4.03 -11.36 -6.88
N PHE A 44 2.72 -11.14 -6.86
CA PHE A 44 1.88 -11.46 -5.71
C PHE A 44 1.21 -12.83 -5.94
N ALA A 45 1.66 -13.86 -5.21
CA ALA A 45 1.16 -15.23 -5.32
C ALA A 45 0.36 -15.67 -4.09
N GLY A 46 -0.56 -16.63 -4.26
CA GLY A 46 -1.37 -17.20 -3.17
C GLY A 46 -2.85 -17.49 -3.52
N PRO A 47 -3.63 -18.07 -2.59
CA PRO A 47 -5.03 -18.48 -2.79
C PRO A 47 -5.99 -17.34 -3.18
N ARG A 48 -7.15 -17.65 -3.76
CA ARG A 48 -8.16 -16.61 -4.07
C ARG A 48 -8.66 -15.93 -2.79
N GLY A 49 -8.91 -14.62 -2.85
CA GLY A 49 -9.43 -13.85 -1.71
C GLY A 49 -8.39 -13.23 -0.76
N VAL A 50 -7.12 -13.65 -0.82
CA VAL A 50 -6.06 -13.19 0.13
C VAL A 50 -5.50 -11.78 -0.13
N GLY A 51 -6.21 -10.93 -0.88
CA GLY A 51 -5.82 -9.53 -1.06
C GLY A 51 -4.68 -9.23 -2.05
N LYS A 52 -4.18 -10.19 -2.83
CA LYS A 52 -3.07 -9.99 -3.80
C LYS A 52 -3.24 -8.77 -4.72
N THR A 53 -4.40 -8.67 -5.37
CA THR A 53 -4.73 -7.54 -6.25
C THR A 53 -4.89 -6.23 -5.47
N THR A 54 -5.35 -6.32 -4.22
CA THR A 54 -5.47 -5.16 -3.34
C THR A 54 -4.08 -4.63 -2.96
N SER A 55 -3.13 -5.51 -2.60
CA SER A 55 -1.74 -5.15 -2.29
C SER A 55 -1.03 -4.56 -3.52
N ALA A 56 -1.22 -5.14 -4.70
CA ALA A 56 -0.69 -4.60 -5.95
C ALA A 56 -1.22 -3.18 -6.24
N ARG A 57 -2.52 -2.93 -5.99
CA ARG A 57 -3.11 -1.60 -6.14
C ARG A 57 -2.53 -0.60 -5.14
N LEU A 58 -2.33 -1.00 -3.89
CA LEU A 58 -1.71 -0.13 -2.87
C LEU A 58 -0.27 0.24 -3.23
N LEU A 59 0.52 -0.74 -3.72
CA LEU A 59 1.86 -0.51 -4.26
C LEU A 59 1.84 0.51 -5.40
N ALA A 60 0.98 0.31 -6.41
CA ALA A 60 0.86 1.23 -7.53
C ALA A 60 0.47 2.64 -7.08
N LYS A 61 -0.44 2.77 -6.12
CA LYS A 61 -0.84 4.06 -5.52
C LYS A 61 0.35 4.75 -4.85
N ALA A 62 1.17 4.01 -4.09
CA ALA A 62 2.32 4.57 -3.39
C ALA A 62 3.44 5.00 -4.36
N VAL A 63 3.77 4.18 -5.36
CA VAL A 63 4.79 4.51 -6.37
C VAL A 63 4.41 5.74 -7.20
N ASN A 64 3.12 5.91 -7.49
CA ASN A 64 2.62 7.03 -8.27
C ASN A 64 2.33 8.29 -7.45
N CYS A 65 2.35 8.23 -6.12
CA CYS A 65 2.04 9.35 -5.24
C CYS A 65 3.04 10.49 -5.42
N GLU A 66 2.56 11.68 -5.78
CA GLU A 66 3.39 12.86 -6.01
C GLU A 66 4.07 13.34 -4.72
N ALA A 67 3.39 13.25 -3.57
CA ALA A 67 3.97 13.60 -2.28
C ALA A 67 5.20 12.73 -1.95
N ILE A 68 5.14 11.44 -2.24
CA ILE A 68 6.28 10.52 -2.04
C ILE A 68 7.40 10.83 -3.04
N LYS A 69 7.07 11.15 -4.30
CA LYS A 69 8.07 11.55 -5.30
C LYS A 69 8.82 12.82 -4.89
N ALA A 70 8.11 13.81 -4.33
CA ALA A 70 8.69 15.05 -3.82
C ALA A 70 9.55 14.83 -2.56
N ALA A 71 9.22 13.82 -1.75
CA ALA A 71 9.92 13.49 -0.51
C ALA A 71 11.10 12.49 -0.68
N ARG A 72 11.39 12.01 -1.90
CA ARG A 72 12.49 11.07 -2.17
C ARG A 72 13.83 11.64 -1.68
N GLY A 73 14.38 11.06 -0.62
CA GLY A 73 15.64 11.47 0.03
C GLY A 73 15.49 11.98 1.48
N GLN A 74 14.27 12.18 1.98
CA GLN A 74 14.02 12.61 3.37
C GLN A 74 13.42 11.46 4.20
N LYS A 75 14.31 10.64 4.78
CA LYS A 75 13.97 9.45 5.58
C LYS A 75 13.04 9.72 6.77
N LYS A 76 12.93 10.98 7.21
CA LYS A 76 12.20 11.40 8.43
C LYS A 76 10.71 11.70 8.20
N ILE A 77 10.26 11.86 6.95
CA ILE A 77 8.85 12.20 6.64
C ILE A 77 7.96 10.94 6.57
N MET A 78 8.56 9.78 6.34
CA MET A 78 7.77 8.60 5.97
C MET A 78 7.11 7.91 7.17
N ASP A 79 7.78 7.83 8.33
CA ASP A 79 7.26 7.08 9.50
C ASP A 79 5.98 7.69 10.07
N ASP A 80 5.81 9.02 9.99
CA ASP A 80 4.63 9.74 10.48
C ASP A 80 3.43 9.66 9.51
N PHE A 81 3.67 9.46 8.21
CA PHE A 81 2.60 9.46 7.20
C PHE A 81 1.87 8.11 7.08
N TRP A 82 2.44 7.04 7.65
CA TRP A 82 1.88 5.69 7.61
C TRP A 82 1.17 5.25 8.90
N LEU A 83 1.36 5.96 10.01
CA LEU A 83 0.66 5.71 11.29
C LEU A 83 -0.64 6.52 11.47
N ALA A 84 -0.93 7.47 10.56
CA ALA A 84 -2.10 8.34 10.59
C ALA A 84 -3.05 8.12 9.42
#